data_AF-A0A7C5JUT2-F1
#
_entry.id   AF-A0A7C5JUT2-F1
#
_cell.length_a   1.000
_cell.length_b   1.000
_cell.length_c   1.000
_cell.angle_alpha   90.00
_cell.angle_beta   90.00
_cell.angle_gamma   90.00
#
_symmetry.space_group_name_H-M   'P 1'
#
loop_
_entity.id
_entity.type
_entity.pdbx_description
1 polymer ?
#
loop_
_entity_poly.entity_id
_entity_poly.type
_entity_poly.pdbx_seq_one_letter_code
_entity_poly.pdbx_strand_id
1 'polypeptide(L)'
;MDAWVEVWRQSRGPERLLRARWCSSYACRLKGLMFRRRLADDEGLLLVDSGESRMSATIHMWFVFMTLGVAWLDKDQRVVDLQLARPWRIYAPHAAARY
;
A
#
# COMPACT_ATOMS: atom_id res chain seq x y z
N MET A 1 2.30 -14.27 -10.91
CA MET A 1 1.17 -14.87 -10.19
C MET A 1 0.71 -13.85 -9.18
N ASP A 2 -0.55 -13.44 -9.22
CA ASP A 2 -1.12 -12.48 -8.26
C ASP A 2 -1.30 -13.19 -6.91
N ALA A 3 -0.22 -13.25 -6.13
CA ALA A 3 -0.27 -13.78 -4.78
C ALA A 3 -1.09 -12.86 -3.87
N TRP A 4 -1.85 -13.45 -2.97
CA TRP A 4 -2.54 -12.72 -1.91
C TRP A 4 -1.82 -12.99 -0.59
N VAL A 5 -1.73 -11.97 0.25
CA VAL A 5 -1.17 -12.07 1.60
C VAL A 5 -2.19 -11.58 2.62
N GLU A 6 -2.15 -12.15 3.81
CA GLU A 6 -2.97 -11.69 4.92
C GLU A 6 -2.22 -10.61 5.71
N VAL A 7 -2.93 -9.54 6.06
CA VAL A 7 -2.41 -8.47 6.88
C VAL A 7 -2.98 -8.61 8.28
N TRP A 8 -2.09 -8.73 9.26
CA TRP A 8 -2.44 -8.97 10.65
C TRP A 8 -1.99 -7.80 11.52
N ARG A 9 -2.81 -7.43 12.50
CA ARG A 9 -2.42 -6.53 13.59
C ARG A 9 -1.56 -7.29 14.58
N GLN A 10 -0.40 -6.75 14.94
CA GLN A 10 0.49 -7.37 15.95
C GLN A 10 0.35 -6.74 17.36
N SER A 11 -0.11 -5.49 17.47
CA SER A 11 0.02 -4.70 18.72
C SER A 11 -1.02 -4.98 19.81
N ARG A 12 -2.15 -5.63 19.52
CA ARG A 12 -3.25 -5.86 20.49
C ARG A 12 -3.75 -7.32 20.49
N GLY A 13 -2.93 -8.24 20.02
CA GLY A 13 -3.31 -9.62 19.69
C GLY A 13 -3.51 -9.82 18.18
N PRO A 14 -3.37 -11.06 17.67
CA PRO A 14 -3.46 -11.35 16.25
C PRO A 14 -4.90 -11.21 15.76
N GLU A 15 -5.19 -10.07 15.13
CA GLU A 15 -6.45 -9.81 14.42
C GLU A 15 -6.14 -9.69 12.94
N ARG A 16 -6.85 -10.47 12.11
CA ARG A 16 -6.76 -10.36 10.66
C ARG A 16 -7.48 -9.10 10.21
N LEU A 17 -6.74 -8.14 9.65
CA LEU A 17 -7.30 -6.86 9.21
C LEU A 17 -7.89 -6.95 7.81
N LEU A 18 -7.13 -7.49 6.86
CA LEU A 18 -7.51 -7.58 5.46
C LEU A 18 -6.64 -8.58 4.71
N ARG A 19 -7.05 -8.94 3.50
CA ARG A 19 -6.20 -9.60 2.50
C ARG A 19 -5.68 -8.55 1.51
N ALA A 20 -4.40 -8.57 1.20
CA ALA A 20 -3.78 -7.66 0.25
C ALA A 20 -3.26 -8.41 -0.97
N ARG A 21 -3.52 -7.88 -2.16
CA ARG A 21 -2.87 -8.39 -3.38
C ARG A 21 -1.40 -7.97 -3.38
N TRP A 22 -0.50 -8.91 -3.59
CA TRP A 22 0.95 -8.68 -3.63
C TRP A 22 1.38 -8.14 -4.99
N CYS A 23 1.90 -6.91 -5.03
CA CYS A 23 2.43 -6.26 -6.22
C CYS A 23 3.93 -5.97 -6.08
N SER A 24 4.79 -6.86 -6.58
CA SER A 24 6.25 -6.65 -6.60
C SER A 24 6.82 -6.18 -7.94
N SER A 25 6.09 -6.35 -9.04
CA SER A 25 6.57 -5.88 -10.35
C SER A 25 6.30 -4.39 -10.54
N TYR A 26 7.19 -3.71 -11.27
CA TYR A 26 7.05 -2.29 -11.58
C TYR A 26 5.68 -1.95 -12.21
N ALA A 27 5.23 -2.75 -13.18
CA ALA A 27 3.94 -2.56 -13.83
C ALA A 27 2.75 -2.73 -12.87
N CYS A 28 2.83 -3.67 -11.92
CA CYS A 28 1.79 -3.87 -10.91
C CYS A 28 1.70 -2.66 -9.96
N ARG A 29 2.87 -2.14 -9.54
CA ARG A 29 2.96 -0.98 -8.66
C ARG A 29 2.50 0.30 -9.32
N LEU A 30 2.95 0.57 -10.54
CA LEU A 30 2.54 1.74 -11.31
C LEU A 30 1.02 1.73 -11.60
N LYS A 31 0.46 0.55 -11.90
CA LYS A 31 -1.00 0.41 -12.08
C LYS A 31 -1.76 0.58 -10.78
N GLY A 32 -1.27 0.02 -9.67
CA GLY A 32 -1.92 0.09 -8.37
C GLY A 32 -3.41 -0.29 -8.42
N LEU A 33 -4.24 0.58 -7.84
CA LEU A 33 -5.71 0.49 -7.86
C LEU A 33 -6.34 1.43 -8.92
N MET A 34 -5.57 1.88 -9.91
CA MET A 34 -6.09 2.71 -11.00
C MET A 34 -7.29 2.05 -11.67
N PHE A 35 -8.27 2.88 -12.04
CA PHE A 35 -9.50 2.50 -12.74
C PHE A 35 -10.44 1.58 -11.97
N ARG A 36 -10.15 1.24 -10.70
CA ARG A 36 -11.11 0.57 -9.82
C ARG A 36 -12.06 1.58 -9.22
N ARG A 37 -13.35 1.23 -9.21
CA ARG A 37 -14.42 2.07 -8.63
C ARG A 37 -14.75 1.72 -7.17
N ARG A 38 -14.42 0.50 -6.74
CA ARG A 38 -14.66 -0.02 -5.39
C ARG A 38 -13.52 -0.95 -4.97
N LEU A 39 -13.30 -1.03 -3.68
CA LEU A 39 -12.43 -1.97 -2.99
C LEU A 39 -13.26 -2.50 -1.80
N ALA A 40 -13.24 -3.81 -1.55
CA ALA A 40 -13.95 -4.36 -0.40
C ALA A 40 -13.25 -3.94 0.91
N ASP A 41 -13.99 -3.88 2.01
CA ASP A 41 -13.47 -3.41 3.31
C ASP A 41 -12.37 -4.33 3.87
N ASP A 42 -12.36 -5.60 3.48
CA ASP A 42 -11.35 -6.60 3.84
C ASP A 42 -10.30 -6.82 2.74
N GLU A 43 -10.24 -5.95 1.72
CA GLU A 43 -9.29 -6.03 0.62
C GLU A 43 -8.31 -4.85 0.58
N GLY A 44 -7.08 -5.13 0.19
CA GLY A 44 -6.03 -4.14 0.02
C GLY A 44 -5.06 -4.47 -1.11
N LEU A 45 -4.06 -3.62 -1.27
CA LEU A 45 -2.96 -3.80 -2.19
C LEU A 45 -1.65 -3.57 -1.42
N LEU A 46 -0.74 -4.54 -1.49
CA LEU A 46 0.60 -4.41 -0.93
C LEU A 46 1.57 -4.12 -2.06
N LEU A 47 2.12 -2.92 -2.09
CA LEU A 47 3.15 -2.52 -3.03
C LEU A 47 4.49 -2.95 -2.45
N VAL A 48 5.30 -3.69 -3.21
CA VAL A 48 6.57 -4.22 -2.69
C VAL A 48 7.71 -3.70 -3.54
N ASP A 49 8.59 -2.92 -2.91
CA ASP A 49 9.78 -2.42 -3.54
C ASP A 49 10.98 -3.35 -3.37
N SER A 50 11.93 -3.27 -4.32
CA SER A 50 13.18 -4.02 -4.26
C SER A 50 14.11 -3.53 -3.14
N GLY A 51 13.96 -2.28 -2.71
CA GLY A 51 14.73 -1.67 -1.64
C GLY A 51 13.92 -0.65 -0.84
N GLU A 52 14.45 -0.26 0.31
CA GLU A 52 13.84 0.76 1.17
C GLU A 52 14.24 2.17 0.70
N SER A 53 13.27 2.97 0.27
CA SER A 53 13.53 4.33 -0.21
C SER A 53 12.28 5.20 -0.18
N ARG A 54 12.46 6.49 0.10
CA ARG A 54 11.36 7.46 0.10
C ARG A 54 10.83 7.74 -1.31
N MET A 55 11.74 7.86 -2.26
CA MET A 55 11.38 8.23 -3.63
C MET A 55 10.64 7.10 -4.34
N SER A 56 11.10 5.86 -4.19
CA SER A 56 10.50 4.73 -4.86
C SER A 56 9.20 4.26 -4.19
N ALA A 57 9.03 4.52 -2.89
CA ALA A 57 7.78 4.33 -2.16
C ALA A 57 6.77 5.49 -2.31
N THR A 58 7.08 6.51 -3.11
CA THR A 58 6.12 7.58 -3.44
C THR A 58 4.99 7.00 -4.31
N ILE A 59 3.75 7.30 -3.94
CA ILE A 59 2.57 6.86 -4.68
C ILE A 59 1.89 8.04 -5.39
N HIS A 60 1.24 7.74 -6.51
CA HIS A 60 0.28 8.65 -7.11
C HIS A 60 -1.14 8.12 -6.91
N MET A 61 -2.08 9.06 -6.82
CA MET A 61 -3.52 8.81 -6.81
C MET A 61 -4.16 9.21 -8.14
N TRP A 62 -3.37 9.37 -9.21
CA TRP A 62 -3.90 9.54 -10.56
C TRP A 62 -4.72 8.31 -10.97
N PHE A 63 -5.93 8.54 -11.50
CA PHE A 63 -6.88 7.50 -11.90
C PHE A 63 -7.35 6.55 -10.79
N VAL A 64 -7.07 6.86 -9.52
CA VAL A 64 -7.67 6.18 -8.37
C VAL A 64 -8.92 6.96 -7.97
N PHE A 65 -10.09 6.35 -8.12
CA PHE A 65 -11.39 7.03 -8.00
C PHE A 65 -11.98 7.03 -6.58
N MET A 66 -11.24 6.58 -5.59
CA MET A 66 -11.67 6.49 -4.19
C MET A 66 -10.57 6.98 -3.25
N THR A 67 -10.94 7.32 -2.02
CA THR A 67 -9.98 7.64 -0.96
C THR A 67 -9.44 6.34 -0.37
N LEU A 68 -8.13 6.28 -0.11
CA LEU A 68 -7.47 5.10 0.44
C LEU A 68 -6.80 5.44 1.77
N GLY A 69 -6.90 4.53 2.73
CA GLY A 69 -5.97 4.51 3.87
C GLY A 69 -4.65 3.89 3.41
N VAL A 70 -3.57 4.66 3.43
CA VAL A 70 -2.25 4.21 2.99
C VAL A 70 -1.32 4.17 4.19
N ALA A 71 -0.69 3.00 4.39
CA ALA A 71 0.36 2.80 5.36
C ALA A 71 1.65 2.46 4.64
N TRP A 72 2.71 3.17 4.98
CA TRP A 72 4.06 2.85 4.52
C TRP A 72 4.78 2.08 5.60
N LEU A 73 5.48 1.02 5.23
CA LEU A 73 6.25 0.20 6.15
C LEU A 73 7.72 0.11 5.74
N ASP A 74 8.59 0.13 6.74
CA ASP A 74 10.01 -0.16 6.57
C ASP A 74 10.26 -1.65 6.24
N LYS A 75 11.51 -2.01 5.98
CA LYS A 75 11.96 -3.38 5.68
C LYS A 75 11.71 -4.36 6.84
N ASP A 76 11.57 -3.85 8.06
CA ASP A 76 11.26 -4.61 9.27
C ASP A 76 9.75 -4.64 9.56
N GLN A 77 8.92 -4.20 8.60
CA GLN A 77 7.45 -4.17 8.64
C GLN A 77 6.89 -3.26 9.75
N ARG A 78 7.62 -2.21 10.13
CA ARG A 78 7.11 -1.16 11.03
C ARG A 78 6.48 -0.05 10.21
N VAL A 79 5.32 0.41 10.66
CA VAL A 79 4.63 1.55 10.03
C VAL A 79 5.44 2.82 10.27
N VAL A 80 5.90 3.45 9.19
CA VAL A 80 6.68 4.70 9.23
C VAL A 80 5.87 5.93 8.87
N ASP A 81 4.74 5.75 8.17
CA ASP A 81 3.81 6.82 7.83
C ASP A 81 2.41 6.26 7.58
N LEU A 82 1.39 7.08 7.85
CA LEU A 82 -0.03 6.78 7.65
C LEU A 82 -0.72 8.01 7.08
N GLN A 83 -1.33 7.88 5.91
CA GLN A 83 -2.07 8.99 5.30
C GLN A 83 -3.38 8.54 4.68
N LEU A 84 -4.36 9.44 4.74
CA LEU A 84 -5.61 9.31 4.01
C LEU A 84 -5.42 9.89 2.59
N ALA A 85 -5.06 9.04 1.65
CA ALA A 85 -4.73 9.42 0.29
C ALA A 85 -6.01 9.71 -0.52
N ARG A 86 -6.19 10.98 -0.89
CA ARG A 86 -7.29 11.45 -1.74
C ARG A 86 -6.95 11.40 -3.24
N PRO A 87 -7.95 11.24 -4.13
CA PRO A 87 -7.75 11.24 -5.59
C PRO A 87 -6.95 12.43 -6.13
N TRP A 88 -6.25 12.21 -7.25
CA TRP A 88 -5.53 13.24 -8.02
C TRP A 88 -4.38 13.95 -7.29
N ARG A 89 -3.73 13.25 -6.35
CA ARG A 89 -2.60 13.75 -5.56
C ARG A 89 -1.43 12.78 -5.57
N ILE A 90 -0.25 13.27 -5.19
CA ILE A 90 0.97 12.47 -4.99
C ILE A 90 1.28 12.48 -3.49
N TYR A 91 1.71 11.34 -2.96
CA TYR A 91 2.11 11.20 -1.56
C TYR A 91 3.47 10.52 -1.48
N ALA A 92 4.39 11.15 -0.76
CA ALA A 92 5.68 10.57 -0.39
C ALA A 92 5.69 10.29 1.11
N PRO A 93 6.25 9.15 1.55
CA PRO A 93 6.31 8.84 2.96
C PRO A 93 7.26 9.78 3.73
N HIS A 94 6.98 9.94 5.02
CA HIS A 94 7.83 10.70 5.93
C HIS A 94 9.23 10.09 6.12
N ALA A 95 9.37 8.77 6.04
CA ALA A 95 10.65 8.06 6.10
C ALA A 95 10.76 7.02 4.97
N ALA A 96 11.94 6.41 4.82
CA ALA A 96 12.16 5.40 3.79
C ALA A 96 11.26 4.17 4.07
N ALA A 97 10.64 3.66 3.01
CA ALA A 97 9.71 2.53 3.10
C ALA A 97 10.03 1.52 2.00
N ARG A 98 9.74 0.26 2.28
CA ARG A 98 9.82 -0.85 1.33
C ARG A 98 8.43 -1.33 0.89
N TYR A 99 7.44 -1.12 1.74
CA TYR A 99 6.06 -1.57 1.56
C TYR A 99 5.08 -0.40 1.65
#